data_AF-A0AA91I4A4-F1
#
_entry.id   AF-A0AA91I4A4-F1
#
_cell.length_a   1.000
_cell.length_b   1.000
_cell.length_c   1.000
_cell.angle_alpha   90.00
_cell.angle_beta   90.00
_cell.angle_gamma   90.00
#
_symmetry.space_group_name_H-M   'P 1'
#
loop_
_entity.id
_entity.type
_entity.pdbx_description
1 polymer ?
#
loop_
_entity_poly.entity_id
_entity_poly.type
_entity_poly.pdbx_seq_one_letter_code
_entity_poly.pdbx_strand_id
1 'polypeptide(L)'
;MAATPPKPPVSDIAAGLLSIKIDGMQDLPISGLKMVKSGEQTVFISSNGRFAFYGGKLMDIWTQHEIKELADIDKVANRIDLSRMKLKPDDLGAVTVGHGKAQVLVFIDPRCPYCGKVMKNLQALQDQYTFKLVMVPILGPESQNIVVQLACELGASDTKAKDAVRDRLLKQDFAGLPTDPPVQCNKEPLQKAIVTAKLFDLKGVPFLIAPDGRTHSGAPESLADWLADKPKPSPSLATTPDTQSKNATEKKQ
;
A
#
# COMPACT_ATOMS: atom_id res chain seq x y z
N MET A 1 22.68 -42.70 -6.46
CA MET A 1 21.81 -41.91 -5.57
C MET A 1 22.56 -40.62 -5.24
N ALA A 2 22.28 -39.53 -5.94
CA ALA A 2 22.94 -38.25 -5.69
C ALA A 2 22.18 -37.53 -4.56
N ALA A 3 22.86 -37.30 -3.44
CA ALA A 3 22.31 -36.56 -2.31
C ALA A 3 22.10 -35.09 -2.71
N THR A 4 20.86 -34.62 -2.61
CA THR A 4 20.51 -33.20 -2.78
C THR A 4 21.19 -32.40 -1.67
N PRO A 5 21.95 -31.33 -1.98
CA PRO A 5 22.57 -30.53 -0.94
C PRO A 5 21.50 -29.80 -0.10
N PRO A 6 21.71 -29.64 1.21
CA PRO A 6 20.71 -29.04 2.09
C PRO A 6 20.53 -27.57 1.72
N LYS A 7 19.28 -27.16 1.48
CA LYS A 7 18.90 -25.77 1.24
C LYS A 7 19.23 -24.96 2.51
N PRO A 8 20.11 -23.95 2.45
CA PRO A 8 20.48 -23.20 3.64
C PRO A 8 19.25 -22.47 4.20
N PRO A 9 19.08 -22.45 5.53
CA PRO A 9 17.99 -21.74 6.18
C PRO A 9 18.12 -20.23 5.91
N VAL A 10 16.98 -19.61 5.69
CA VAL A 10 16.81 -18.20 5.27
C VAL A 10 17.51 -17.18 6.20
N SER A 11 17.85 -17.58 7.43
CA SER A 11 18.64 -16.80 8.39
C SER A 11 20.04 -16.43 7.89
N ASP A 12 20.67 -17.28 7.09
CA ASP A 12 22.09 -17.15 6.77
C ASP A 12 22.38 -16.08 5.71
N ILE A 13 21.40 -15.78 4.84
CA ILE A 13 21.56 -14.78 3.78
C ILE A 13 21.46 -13.36 4.35
N ALA A 14 20.49 -13.11 5.23
CA ALA A 14 20.36 -11.81 5.90
C ALA A 14 21.52 -11.54 6.87
N ALA A 15 21.96 -12.56 7.61
CA ALA A 15 23.17 -12.48 8.43
C ALA A 15 24.43 -12.25 7.57
N GLY A 16 24.50 -12.88 6.40
CA GLY A 16 25.53 -12.63 5.39
C GLY A 16 25.57 -11.18 4.95
N LEU A 17 24.44 -10.59 4.56
CA LEU A 17 24.37 -9.18 4.14
C LEU A 17 24.76 -8.19 5.26
N LEU A 18 24.43 -8.50 6.51
CA LEU A 18 24.80 -7.67 7.67
C LEU A 18 26.29 -7.82 8.07
N SER A 19 26.96 -8.87 7.61
CA SER A 19 28.36 -9.16 7.91
C SER A 19 29.34 -8.71 6.81
N ILE A 20 28.82 -8.14 5.72
CA ILE A 20 29.65 -7.64 4.61
C ILE A 20 30.19 -6.26 4.97
N LYS A 21 31.52 -6.12 4.95
CA LYS A 21 32.16 -4.80 4.91
C LYS A 21 31.83 -4.16 3.56
N ILE A 22 31.12 -3.04 3.59
CA ILE A 22 30.78 -2.28 2.38
C ILE A 22 31.94 -1.34 2.06
N ASP A 23 32.66 -1.62 0.98
CA ASP A 23 33.79 -0.79 0.53
C ASP A 23 33.35 0.43 -0.30
N GLY A 24 32.11 0.45 -0.82
CA GLY A 24 31.56 1.58 -1.58
C GLY A 24 30.11 1.38 -2.02
N MET A 25 29.39 2.49 -2.28
CA MET A 25 28.02 2.51 -2.79
C MET A 25 27.89 3.57 -3.87
N GLN A 26 27.21 3.23 -4.98
CA GLN A 26 26.95 4.15 -6.10
C GLN A 26 25.58 3.84 -6.70
N ASP A 27 24.79 4.88 -6.93
CA ASP A 27 23.48 4.73 -7.56
C ASP A 27 23.62 4.30 -9.03
N LEU A 28 22.84 3.27 -9.40
CA LEU A 28 22.67 2.89 -10.79
C LEU A 28 21.53 3.69 -11.42
N PRO A 29 21.65 4.13 -12.68
CA PRO A 29 20.61 4.90 -13.37
C PRO A 29 19.46 3.98 -13.85
N ILE A 30 18.78 3.33 -12.90
CA ILE A 30 17.67 2.39 -13.11
C ILE A 30 16.43 2.95 -12.40
N SER A 31 15.42 3.36 -13.16
CA SER A 31 14.17 3.91 -12.63
C SER A 31 13.10 2.85 -12.31
N GLY A 32 13.37 1.60 -12.68
CA GLY A 32 12.47 0.47 -12.42
C GLY A 32 13.05 -0.82 -12.97
N LEU A 33 12.58 -1.94 -12.41
CA LEU A 33 13.04 -3.27 -12.72
C LEU A 33 11.84 -4.17 -13.03
N LYS A 34 11.96 -4.98 -14.08
CA LYS A 34 10.97 -5.99 -14.47
C LYS A 34 11.59 -7.36 -14.27
N MET A 35 10.86 -8.24 -13.63
CA MET A 35 11.18 -9.67 -13.61
C MET A 35 10.64 -10.30 -14.89
N VAL A 36 11.50 -10.97 -15.64
CA VAL A 36 11.16 -11.68 -16.87
C VAL A 36 11.49 -13.14 -16.67
N LYS A 37 10.49 -14.01 -16.86
CA LYS A 37 10.67 -15.45 -16.85
C LYS A 37 10.58 -15.99 -18.27
N SER A 38 11.61 -16.73 -18.69
CA SER A 38 11.69 -17.39 -20.00
C SER A 38 12.08 -18.86 -19.77
N GLY A 39 11.10 -19.76 -19.81
CA GLY A 39 11.28 -21.14 -19.39
C GLY A 39 11.72 -21.23 -17.92
N GLU A 40 12.88 -21.84 -17.67
CA GLU A 40 13.47 -21.96 -16.33
C GLU A 40 14.34 -20.75 -15.95
N GLN A 41 14.64 -19.85 -16.88
CA GLN A 41 15.49 -18.69 -16.62
C GLN A 41 14.68 -17.51 -16.10
N THR A 42 15.21 -16.86 -15.07
CA THR A 42 14.71 -15.59 -14.55
C THR A 42 15.76 -14.52 -14.77
N VAL A 43 15.36 -13.41 -15.37
CA VAL A 43 16.20 -12.24 -15.63
C VAL A 43 15.48 -11.01 -15.09
N PHE A 44 16.23 -10.10 -14.48
CA PHE A 44 15.70 -8.80 -14.06
C PHE A 44 16.22 -7.72 -14.99
N ILE A 45 15.32 -7.02 -15.68
CA ILE A 45 15.70 -6.04 -16.70
C ILE A 45 15.19 -4.65 -16.33
N SER A 46 15.97 -3.61 -16.58
CA SER A 46 15.52 -2.24 -16.36
C SER A 46 14.30 -1.93 -17.25
N SER A 47 13.43 -1.03 -16.80
CA SER A 47 12.19 -0.71 -17.52
C SER A 47 12.38 -0.30 -18.98
N ASN A 48 13.53 0.32 -19.30
CA ASN A 48 13.93 0.75 -20.66
C ASN A 48 14.83 -0.27 -21.39
N GLY A 49 15.07 -1.45 -20.83
CA GLY A 49 15.89 -2.51 -21.44
C GLY A 49 17.41 -2.29 -21.42
N ARG A 50 17.90 -1.15 -20.87
CA ARG A 50 19.32 -0.78 -20.89
C ARG A 50 20.21 -1.68 -20.03
N PHE A 51 19.71 -2.19 -18.91
CA PHE A 51 20.47 -3.01 -17.95
C PHE A 51 19.74 -4.32 -17.67
N ALA A 52 20.48 -5.41 -17.51
CA ALA A 52 19.94 -6.70 -17.12
C ALA A 52 20.81 -7.35 -16.03
N PHE A 53 20.16 -7.92 -15.03
CA PHE A 53 20.78 -8.77 -14.03
C PHE A 53 20.49 -10.23 -14.39
N TYR A 54 21.54 -10.99 -14.65
CA TYR A 54 21.47 -12.38 -15.08
C TYR A 54 22.12 -13.30 -14.03
N GLY A 55 21.46 -14.42 -13.70
CA GLY A 55 21.98 -15.41 -12.75
C GLY A 55 21.97 -14.98 -11.28
N GLY A 56 21.28 -13.89 -10.95
CA GLY A 56 21.12 -13.38 -9.59
C GLY A 56 19.82 -13.84 -8.94
N LYS A 57 19.80 -13.82 -7.60
CA LYS A 57 18.58 -14.01 -6.80
C LYS A 57 18.03 -12.65 -6.42
N LEU A 58 16.71 -12.49 -6.47
CA LEU A 58 16.04 -11.34 -5.88
C LEU A 58 15.54 -11.72 -4.49
N MET A 59 15.90 -10.92 -3.50
CA MET A 59 15.47 -11.09 -2.11
C MET A 59 14.70 -9.85 -1.70
N ASP A 60 13.48 -10.03 -1.21
CA ASP A 60 12.82 -9.00 -0.43
C ASP A 60 13.45 -9.01 0.97
N ILE A 61 14.17 -7.93 1.32
CA ILE A 61 14.89 -7.80 2.59
C ILE A 61 13.92 -7.59 3.76
N TRP A 62 12.72 -7.06 3.52
CA TRP A 62 11.74 -6.79 4.57
C TRP A 62 11.11 -8.09 5.06
N THR A 63 10.71 -8.95 4.13
CA THR A 63 10.15 -10.27 4.44
C THR A 63 11.21 -11.36 4.53
N GLN A 64 12.44 -11.08 4.12
CA GLN A 64 13.53 -12.06 3.95
C GLN A 64 13.11 -13.23 3.05
N HIS A 65 12.33 -12.95 2.01
CA HIS A 65 11.84 -13.96 1.09
C HIS A 65 12.48 -13.83 -0.29
N GLU A 66 12.94 -14.95 -0.84
CA GLU A 66 13.52 -15.01 -2.18
C GLU A 66 12.40 -15.02 -3.23
N ILE A 67 12.39 -14.05 -4.12
CA ILE A 67 11.43 -13.94 -5.23
C ILE A 67 11.90 -14.83 -6.39
N LYS A 68 11.15 -15.89 -6.69
CA LYS A 68 11.51 -16.89 -7.72
C LYS A 68 10.53 -16.95 -8.87
N GLU A 69 9.26 -16.80 -8.55
CA GLU A 69 8.16 -16.86 -9.49
C GLU A 69 7.52 -15.48 -9.65
N LEU A 70 6.93 -15.21 -10.83
CA LEU A 70 6.18 -13.96 -11.04
C LEU A 70 5.06 -13.80 -10.01
N ALA A 71 4.45 -14.91 -9.59
CA ALA A 71 3.41 -14.92 -8.56
C ALA A 71 3.93 -14.55 -7.16
N ASP A 72 5.24 -14.61 -6.91
CA ASP A 72 5.81 -14.21 -5.62
C ASP A 72 5.80 -12.68 -5.46
N ILE A 73 5.80 -11.92 -6.56
CA ILE A 73 5.72 -10.44 -6.53
C ILE A 73 4.45 -10.00 -5.79
N ASP A 74 3.29 -10.57 -6.13
CA ASP A 74 2.03 -10.21 -5.49
C ASP A 74 1.90 -10.78 -4.07
N LYS A 75 2.55 -11.91 -3.79
CA LYS A 75 2.51 -12.57 -2.47
C LYS A 75 3.46 -11.94 -1.46
N VAL A 76 4.52 -11.29 -1.92
CA VAL A 76 5.63 -10.84 -1.08
C VAL A 76 5.84 -9.34 -1.22
N ALA A 77 6.10 -8.83 -2.42
CA ALA A 77 6.48 -7.43 -2.64
C ALA A 77 5.30 -6.45 -2.45
N ASN A 78 4.07 -6.89 -2.71
CA ASN A 78 2.86 -6.09 -2.50
C ASN A 78 2.26 -6.26 -1.09
N ARG A 79 3.10 -6.62 -0.10
CA ARG A 79 2.67 -6.78 1.29
C ARG A 79 3.55 -6.00 2.27
N ILE A 80 2.94 -5.52 3.34
CA ILE A 80 3.62 -4.90 4.47
C ILE A 80 3.24 -5.66 5.74
N ASP A 81 4.20 -6.33 6.34
CA ASP A 81 4.04 -7.01 7.62
C ASP A 81 4.30 -6.02 8.78
N LEU A 82 3.23 -5.36 9.23
CA LEU A 82 3.29 -4.40 10.33
C LEU A 82 3.81 -5.02 11.64
N SER A 83 3.62 -6.33 11.86
CA SER A 83 4.05 -7.02 13.07
C SER A 83 5.58 -7.10 13.16
N ARG A 84 6.24 -7.37 12.04
CA ARG A 84 7.71 -7.43 11.95
C ARG A 84 8.36 -6.07 12.09
N MET A 85 7.66 -5.02 11.64
CA MET A 85 8.15 -3.64 11.73
C MET A 85 8.01 -3.04 13.14
N LYS A 86 7.34 -3.75 14.07
CA LYS A 86 7.01 -3.28 15.42
C LYS A 86 6.30 -1.91 15.42
N LEU A 87 5.58 -1.64 14.35
CA LEU A 87 4.88 -0.38 14.12
C LEU A 87 3.47 -0.47 14.69
N LYS A 88 3.17 0.31 15.72
CA LYS A 88 1.81 0.41 16.24
C LYS A 88 1.11 1.58 15.53
N PRO A 89 -0.06 1.36 14.89
CA PRO A 89 -0.80 2.45 14.26
C PRO A 89 -1.11 3.61 15.21
N ASP A 90 -1.32 3.34 16.50
CA ASP A 90 -1.61 4.38 17.49
C ASP A 90 -0.42 5.34 17.71
N ASP A 91 0.82 4.86 17.51
CA ASP A 91 2.03 5.70 17.57
C ASP A 91 2.12 6.68 16.38
N LEU A 92 1.28 6.49 15.35
CA LEU A 92 1.15 7.35 14.18
C LEU A 92 0.02 8.37 14.30
N GLY A 93 -0.63 8.46 15.46
CA GLY A 93 -1.80 9.31 15.65
C GLY A 93 -3.01 8.79 14.88
N ALA A 94 -3.15 7.47 14.76
CA ALA A 94 -4.27 6.88 14.04
C ALA A 94 -5.61 7.17 14.70
N VAL A 95 -6.59 7.57 13.88
CA VAL A 95 -7.99 7.66 14.28
C VAL A 95 -8.65 6.30 14.11
N THR A 96 -9.29 5.80 15.17
CA THR A 96 -9.89 4.47 15.17
C THR A 96 -11.36 4.53 14.75
N VAL A 97 -11.76 3.64 13.83
CA VAL A 97 -13.16 3.48 13.41
C VAL A 97 -13.54 2.00 13.38
N GLY A 98 -14.66 1.66 14.01
CA GLY A 98 -15.12 0.28 14.16
C GLY A 98 -14.54 -0.42 15.38
N HIS A 99 -14.95 -1.68 15.56
CA HIS A 99 -14.66 -2.49 16.75
C HIS A 99 -14.43 -3.97 16.43
N GLY A 100 -14.24 -4.30 15.16
CA GLY A 100 -13.90 -5.66 14.73
C GLY A 100 -12.51 -6.10 15.18
N LYS A 101 -12.29 -7.42 15.25
CA LYS A 101 -11.01 -7.99 15.73
C LYS A 101 -9.86 -7.79 14.75
N ALA A 102 -10.16 -7.71 13.45
CA ALA A 102 -9.17 -7.57 12.40
C ALA A 102 -8.85 -6.10 12.15
N GLN A 103 -7.57 -5.72 12.24
CA GLN A 103 -7.14 -4.33 12.07
C GLN A 103 -6.75 -4.04 10.62
N VAL A 104 -7.20 -2.90 10.09
CA VAL A 104 -6.86 -2.39 8.76
C VAL A 104 -6.21 -1.03 8.92
N LEU A 105 -5.00 -0.87 8.39
CA LEU A 105 -4.30 0.43 8.40
C LEU A 105 -4.60 1.18 7.11
N VAL A 106 -5.01 2.44 7.21
CA VAL A 106 -5.38 3.26 6.06
C VAL A 106 -4.70 4.62 6.17
N PHE A 107 -3.81 4.92 5.23
CA PHE A 107 -3.24 6.26 5.10
C PHE A 107 -4.13 7.12 4.21
N ILE A 108 -4.46 8.32 4.68
CA ILE A 108 -5.38 9.25 4.01
C ILE A 108 -4.84 10.68 4.06
N ASP A 109 -5.32 11.50 3.12
CA ASP A 109 -5.14 12.96 3.15
C ASP A 109 -6.54 13.61 3.22
N PRO A 110 -6.78 14.63 4.06
CA PRO A 110 -8.08 15.31 4.15
C PRO A 110 -8.63 15.88 2.84
N ARG A 111 -7.77 16.24 1.88
CA ARG A 111 -8.18 16.81 0.57
C ARG A 111 -8.27 15.77 -0.54
N CYS A 112 -8.16 14.49 -0.20
CA CYS A 112 -8.14 13.39 -1.15
C CYS A 112 -9.55 13.07 -1.68
N PRO A 113 -9.84 13.28 -2.98
CA PRO A 113 -11.17 13.03 -3.54
C PRO A 113 -11.56 11.54 -3.49
N TYR A 114 -10.60 10.64 -3.54
CA TYR A 114 -10.83 9.19 -3.51
C TYR A 114 -11.01 8.64 -2.09
N CYS A 115 -10.54 9.35 -1.07
CA CYS A 115 -10.55 8.89 0.31
C CYS A 115 -11.98 8.87 0.88
N GLY A 116 -12.85 9.78 0.42
CA GLY A 116 -14.28 9.78 0.77
C GLY A 116 -15.01 8.47 0.44
N LYS A 117 -14.66 7.79 -0.67
CA LYS A 117 -15.21 6.47 -1.01
C LYS A 117 -14.85 5.44 0.06
N VAL A 118 -13.60 5.43 0.52
CA VAL A 118 -13.13 4.53 1.59
C VAL A 118 -13.80 4.86 2.92
N MET A 119 -13.92 6.14 3.27
CA MET A 119 -14.62 6.58 4.50
C MET A 119 -16.09 6.15 4.54
N LYS A 120 -16.79 6.18 3.41
CA LYS A 120 -18.17 5.68 3.31
C LYS A 120 -18.23 4.16 3.47
N ASN A 121 -17.36 3.44 2.77
CA ASN A 121 -17.41 1.97 2.74
C ASN A 121 -16.97 1.32 4.05
N LEU A 122 -15.98 1.89 4.74
CA LEU A 122 -15.50 1.33 6.01
C LEU A 122 -16.57 1.38 7.10
N GLN A 123 -17.51 2.34 7.05
CA GLN A 123 -18.60 2.44 8.02
C GLN A 123 -19.50 1.20 8.00
N ALA A 124 -19.75 0.63 6.83
CA ALA A 124 -20.52 -0.60 6.68
C ALA A 124 -19.79 -1.87 7.19
N LEU A 125 -18.50 -1.76 7.51
CA LEU A 125 -17.63 -2.87 7.89
C LEU A 125 -17.11 -2.77 9.33
N GLN A 126 -17.61 -1.81 10.11
CA GLN A 126 -17.17 -1.51 11.47
C GLN A 126 -17.31 -2.69 12.45
N ASP A 127 -18.27 -3.58 12.21
CA ASP A 127 -18.49 -4.77 13.03
C ASP A 127 -17.42 -5.84 12.81
N GLN A 128 -16.88 -5.91 11.59
CA GLN A 128 -15.94 -6.94 11.17
C GLN A 128 -14.49 -6.49 11.32
N TYR A 129 -14.23 -5.20 11.11
CA TYR A 129 -12.88 -4.63 11.09
C TYR A 129 -12.76 -3.40 11.99
N THR A 130 -11.56 -3.20 12.53
CA THR A 130 -11.14 -1.95 13.16
C THR A 130 -10.19 -1.23 12.20
N PHE A 131 -10.63 -0.09 11.68
CA PHE A 131 -9.84 0.75 10.79
C PHE A 131 -9.00 1.74 11.61
N LYS A 132 -7.71 1.82 11.30
CA LYS A 132 -6.75 2.78 11.85
C LYS A 132 -6.40 3.78 10.75
N LEU A 133 -6.97 4.98 10.84
CA LEU A 133 -6.82 6.03 9.84
C LEU A 133 -5.64 6.93 10.20
N VAL A 134 -4.59 6.90 9.40
CA VAL A 134 -3.38 7.72 9.58
C VAL A 134 -3.38 8.85 8.57
N MET A 135 -3.32 10.09 9.06
CA MET A 135 -3.33 11.27 8.21
C MET A 135 -1.93 11.61 7.71
N VAL A 136 -1.79 11.82 6.40
CA VAL A 136 -0.55 12.25 5.75
C VAL A 136 -0.83 13.41 4.80
N PRO A 137 -0.11 14.55 4.92
CA PRO A 137 -0.40 15.74 4.14
C PRO A 137 0.42 15.75 2.83
N ILE A 138 -0.05 15.02 1.82
CA ILE A 138 0.64 14.87 0.53
C ILE A 138 0.01 15.68 -0.61
N LEU A 139 -1.16 16.30 -0.40
CA LEU A 139 -1.89 17.04 -1.44
C LEU A 139 -1.75 18.58 -1.35
N GLY A 140 -0.74 19.08 -0.61
CA GLY A 140 -0.34 20.48 -0.62
C GLY A 140 -0.60 21.23 0.69
N PRO A 141 -0.47 22.58 0.69
CA PRO A 141 -0.49 23.40 1.90
C PRO A 141 -1.79 23.33 2.71
N GLU A 142 -2.94 23.22 2.04
CA GLU A 142 -4.24 23.10 2.72
C GLU A 142 -4.32 21.79 3.52
N SER A 143 -3.91 20.67 2.91
CA SER A 143 -3.80 19.37 3.61
C SER A 143 -2.84 19.45 4.79
N GLN A 144 -1.70 20.13 4.64
CA GLN A 144 -0.75 20.33 5.74
C GLN A 144 -1.40 21.06 6.91
N ASN A 145 -2.12 22.16 6.66
CA ASN A 145 -2.81 22.87 7.72
C ASN A 145 -3.83 21.97 8.42
N ILE A 146 -4.74 21.33 7.66
CA ILE A 146 -5.79 20.48 8.23
C ILE A 146 -5.18 19.34 9.05
N VAL A 147 -4.21 18.61 8.50
CA VAL A 147 -3.58 17.48 9.19
C VAL A 147 -2.88 17.94 10.47
N VAL A 148 -2.19 19.09 10.47
CA VAL A 148 -1.54 19.62 11.67
C VAL A 148 -2.56 19.97 12.74
N GLN A 149 -3.69 20.62 12.39
CA GLN A 149 -4.75 20.94 13.35
C GLN A 149 -5.35 19.67 13.95
N LEU A 150 -5.76 18.72 13.10
CA LEU A 150 -6.38 17.47 13.55
C LEU A 150 -5.41 16.60 14.36
N ALA A 151 -4.15 16.50 13.95
CA ALA A 151 -3.12 15.78 14.70
C ALA A 151 -2.92 16.41 16.09
N CYS A 152 -3.05 17.73 16.19
CA CYS A 152 -2.98 18.42 17.46
C CYS A 152 -4.14 18.09 18.40
N GLU A 153 -5.35 18.10 17.87
CA GLU A 153 -6.56 17.71 18.60
C GLU A 153 -6.48 16.25 19.07
N LEU A 154 -5.91 15.35 18.26
CA LEU A 154 -5.69 13.94 18.63
C LEU A 154 -4.65 13.76 19.75
N GLY A 155 -3.67 14.67 19.83
CA GLY A 155 -2.66 14.68 20.88
C GLY A 155 -3.22 15.09 22.25
N ALA A 156 -4.42 15.68 22.31
CA ALA A 156 -5.09 15.96 23.56
C ALA A 156 -5.55 14.65 24.25
N SER A 157 -5.50 14.61 25.58
CA SER A 157 -6.00 13.46 26.37
C SER A 157 -7.54 13.41 26.44
N ASP A 158 -8.24 14.24 25.67
CA ASP A 158 -9.70 14.32 25.64
C ASP A 158 -10.30 13.37 24.60
N THR A 159 -11.19 12.49 25.03
CA THR A 159 -11.90 11.56 24.14
C THR A 159 -12.87 12.30 23.21
N LYS A 160 -13.46 13.41 23.66
CA LYS A 160 -14.38 14.21 22.83
C LYS A 160 -13.67 14.83 21.64
N ALA A 161 -12.43 15.28 21.82
CA ALA A 161 -11.60 15.79 20.72
C ALA A 161 -11.33 14.69 19.68
N LYS A 162 -11.02 13.46 20.13
CA LYS A 162 -10.81 12.32 19.22
C LYS A 162 -12.07 11.95 18.43
N ASP A 163 -13.24 11.98 19.08
CA ASP A 163 -14.52 11.77 18.40
C ASP A 163 -14.84 12.89 17.41
N ALA A 164 -14.57 14.16 17.74
CA ALA A 164 -14.75 15.27 16.82
C ALA A 164 -13.85 15.12 15.58
N VAL A 165 -12.58 14.76 15.75
CA VAL A 165 -11.66 14.48 14.62
C VAL A 165 -12.17 13.31 13.77
N ARG A 166 -12.62 12.23 14.42
CA ARG A 166 -13.20 11.06 13.74
C ARG A 166 -14.40 11.45 12.89
N ASP A 167 -15.31 12.23 13.43
CA ASP A 167 -16.50 12.69 12.73
C ASP A 167 -16.15 13.57 11.52
N ARG A 168 -15.20 14.49 11.67
CA ARG A 168 -14.70 15.34 10.57
C ARG A 168 -14.11 14.49 9.44
N LEU A 169 -13.29 13.48 9.77
CA LEU A 169 -12.72 12.57 8.79
C LEU A 169 -13.80 11.75 8.07
N LEU A 170 -14.77 11.19 8.79
CA LEU A 170 -15.82 10.36 8.18
C LEU A 170 -16.75 11.17 7.28
N LYS A 171 -17.08 12.41 7.68
CA LYS A 171 -17.92 13.34 6.91
C LYS A 171 -17.14 14.07 5.81
N GLN A 172 -15.80 14.02 5.85
CA GLN A 172 -14.91 14.82 5.00
C GLN A 172 -15.22 16.32 5.13
N ASP A 173 -15.50 16.77 6.36
CA ASP A 173 -15.85 18.16 6.67
C ASP A 173 -14.82 18.76 7.63
N PHE A 174 -14.03 19.69 7.08
CA PHE A 174 -12.94 20.37 7.76
C PHE A 174 -13.21 21.86 7.96
N ALA A 175 -14.46 22.30 7.76
CA ALA A 175 -14.85 23.69 7.95
C ALA A 175 -14.66 24.12 9.42
N GLY A 176 -14.27 25.38 9.60
CA GLY A 176 -14.07 26.00 10.91
C GLY A 176 -12.79 25.59 11.64
N LEU A 177 -11.89 24.83 11.01
CA LEU A 177 -10.55 24.61 11.56
C LEU A 177 -9.73 25.90 11.52
N PRO A 178 -8.89 26.17 12.54
CA PRO A 178 -8.00 27.33 12.53
C PRO A 178 -7.02 27.29 11.35
N THR A 179 -6.68 28.48 10.85
CA THR A 179 -5.61 28.67 9.86
C THR A 179 -4.26 28.90 10.51
N ASP A 180 -4.24 29.39 11.74
CA ASP A 180 -3.02 29.67 12.48
C ASP A 180 -2.43 28.38 13.06
N PRO A 181 -1.10 28.17 12.98
CA PRO A 181 -0.46 26.99 13.54
C PRO A 181 -0.72 26.85 15.05
N PRO A 182 -1.02 25.64 15.55
CA PRO A 182 -1.24 25.44 16.97
C PRO A 182 0.04 25.68 17.77
N VAL A 183 -0.08 26.46 18.86
CA VAL A 183 1.05 26.97 19.66
C VAL A 183 1.65 25.90 20.59
N GLN A 184 0.82 25.03 21.18
CA GLN A 184 1.27 23.93 22.03
C GLN A 184 0.68 22.61 21.53
N CYS A 185 1.54 21.79 20.92
CA CYS A 185 1.10 20.63 20.16
C CYS A 185 2.18 19.54 20.12
N ASN A 186 1.85 18.32 20.52
CA ASN A 186 2.75 17.19 20.27
C ASN A 186 2.65 16.73 18.82
N LYS A 187 3.69 17.01 18.02
CA LYS A 187 3.76 16.65 16.59
C LYS A 187 4.43 15.30 16.34
N GLU A 188 4.92 14.62 17.38
CA GLU A 188 5.66 13.37 17.24
C GLU A 188 4.87 12.28 16.49
N PRO A 189 3.57 12.01 16.79
CA PRO A 189 2.83 10.98 16.06
C PRO A 189 2.67 11.32 14.57
N LEU A 190 2.44 12.60 14.25
CA LEU A 190 2.37 13.08 12.85
C LEU A 190 3.71 12.92 12.13
N GLN A 191 4.82 13.25 12.79
CA GLN A 191 6.15 13.05 12.21
C GLN A 191 6.42 11.58 11.92
N LYS A 192 6.08 10.67 12.85
CA LYS A 192 6.18 9.23 12.64
C LYS A 192 5.29 8.77 11.48
N ALA A 193 4.07 9.29 11.34
CA ALA A 193 3.19 9.00 10.23
C ALA A 193 3.82 9.39 8.88
N ILE A 194 4.39 10.60 8.77
CA ILE A 194 5.04 11.09 7.56
C ILE A 194 6.29 10.25 7.21
N VAL A 195 7.12 9.92 8.21
CA VAL A 195 8.31 9.08 8.00
C VAL A 195 7.92 7.68 7.57
N THR A 196 6.91 7.10 8.20
CA THR A 196 6.37 5.78 7.84
C THR A 196 5.84 5.77 6.41
N ALA A 197 5.08 6.80 6.03
CA ALA A 197 4.56 6.93 4.67
C ALA A 197 5.67 7.02 3.61
N LYS A 198 6.76 7.72 3.92
CA LYS A 198 7.95 7.77 3.06
C LYS A 198 8.67 6.42 3.00
N LEU A 199 8.82 5.74 4.14
CA LEU A 199 9.45 4.43 4.21
C LEU A 199 8.68 3.39 3.39
N PHE A 200 7.35 3.43 3.44
CA PHE A 200 6.46 2.57 2.66
C PHE A 200 6.31 3.02 1.20
N ASP A 201 7.01 4.08 0.79
CA ASP A 201 6.99 4.64 -0.56
C ASP A 201 5.57 4.86 -1.10
N LEU A 202 4.70 5.46 -0.27
CA LEU A 202 3.31 5.74 -0.63
C LEU A 202 3.25 6.61 -1.89
N LYS A 203 2.86 6.01 -3.01
CA LYS A 203 2.67 6.70 -4.30
C LYS A 203 1.42 7.57 -4.36
N GLY A 204 0.51 7.40 -3.41
CA GLY A 204 -0.75 8.13 -3.33
C GLY A 204 -1.62 7.68 -2.18
N VAL A 205 -2.76 8.36 -2.02
CA VAL A 205 -3.78 8.07 -1.01
C VAL A 205 -5.16 7.88 -1.68
N PRO A 206 -6.08 7.09 -1.08
CA PRO A 206 -5.87 6.31 0.13
C PRO A 206 -4.91 5.14 -0.12
N PHE A 207 -4.10 4.78 0.88
CA PHE A 207 -3.26 3.59 0.83
C PHE A 207 -3.67 2.65 1.96
N LEU A 208 -4.07 1.43 1.61
CA LEU A 208 -4.64 0.46 2.54
C LEU A 208 -3.66 -0.68 2.77
N ILE A 209 -3.61 -1.16 4.01
CA ILE A 209 -2.90 -2.38 4.42
C ILE A 209 -3.92 -3.27 5.15
N ALA A 210 -4.22 -4.42 4.56
CA ALA A 210 -5.14 -5.42 5.10
C ALA A 210 -4.54 -6.16 6.32
N PRO A 211 -5.35 -6.91 7.09
CA PRO A 211 -4.85 -7.65 8.25
C PRO A 211 -3.80 -8.70 7.91
N ASP A 212 -3.80 -9.21 6.67
CA ASP A 212 -2.84 -10.18 6.13
C ASP A 212 -1.63 -9.53 5.44
N GLY A 213 -1.50 -8.21 5.56
CA GLY A 213 -0.42 -7.40 5.02
C GLY A 213 -0.60 -6.97 3.56
N ARG A 214 -1.61 -7.46 2.82
CA ARG A 214 -1.83 -7.02 1.42
C ARG A 214 -2.01 -5.50 1.35
N THR A 215 -1.32 -4.86 0.41
CA THR A 215 -1.43 -3.42 0.20
C THR A 215 -2.34 -3.08 -0.98
N HIS A 216 -2.97 -1.91 -0.93
CA HIS A 216 -3.74 -1.37 -2.06
C HIS A 216 -3.55 0.13 -2.16
N SER A 217 -3.04 0.57 -3.31
CA SER A 217 -2.92 1.99 -3.67
C SER A 217 -4.20 2.47 -4.33
N GLY A 218 -4.82 3.50 -3.74
CA GLY A 218 -6.11 4.03 -4.18
C GLY A 218 -7.31 3.31 -3.53
N ALA A 219 -8.51 3.80 -3.82
CA ALA A 219 -9.74 3.20 -3.29
C ALA A 219 -10.09 1.91 -4.06
N PRO A 220 -10.22 0.74 -3.41
CA PRO A 220 -10.69 -0.47 -4.07
C PRO A 220 -12.07 -0.29 -4.71
N GLU A 221 -12.38 -1.10 -5.73
CA GLU A 221 -13.73 -1.15 -6.30
C GLU A 221 -14.75 -1.56 -5.23
N SER A 222 -14.51 -2.71 -4.59
CA SER A 222 -15.22 -3.23 -3.43
C SER A 222 -14.23 -3.40 -2.26
N LEU A 223 -14.39 -2.57 -1.23
CA LEU A 223 -13.55 -2.65 -0.02
C LEU A 223 -13.77 -3.98 0.71
N ALA A 224 -15.02 -4.45 0.77
CA ALA A 224 -15.39 -5.68 1.45
C ALA A 224 -14.78 -6.91 0.77
N ASP A 225 -14.88 -7.02 -0.55
CA ASP A 225 -14.34 -8.18 -1.27
C ASP A 225 -12.81 -8.19 -1.26
N TRP A 226 -12.17 -7.02 -1.35
CA TRP A 226 -10.73 -6.93 -1.21
C TRP A 226 -10.26 -7.36 0.18
N LEU A 227 -10.89 -6.87 1.25
CA LEU A 227 -10.55 -7.27 2.63
C LEU A 227 -10.78 -8.77 2.87
N ALA A 228 -11.83 -9.35 2.27
CA ALA A 228 -12.12 -10.79 2.34
C ALA A 228 -11.21 -11.67 1.46
N ASP A 229 -10.26 -11.08 0.72
CA ASP A 229 -9.40 -11.77 -0.25
C ASP A 229 -10.16 -12.56 -1.33
N LYS A 230 -11.30 -12.03 -1.76
CA LYS A 230 -12.02 -12.62 -2.89
C LYS A 230 -11.34 -12.26 -4.21
N PRO A 231 -11.29 -13.18 -5.18
CA PRO A 231 -10.74 -12.89 -6.50
C PRO A 231 -11.49 -11.72 -7.15
N LYS A 232 -10.76 -10.78 -7.74
CA LYS A 232 -11.35 -9.67 -8.50
C LYS A 232 -12.21 -10.28 -9.62
N PRO A 233 -13.45 -9.80 -9.84
CA PRO A 233 -14.19 -10.18 -11.02
C PRO A 233 -13.39 -9.73 -12.25
N SER A 234 -13.02 -10.68 -13.12
CA SER A 234 -12.33 -10.35 -14.37
C SER A 234 -13.20 -9.38 -15.16
N PRO A 235 -12.63 -8.30 -15.73
CA PRO A 235 -13.34 -7.54 -16.74
C PRO A 235 -13.62 -8.51 -17.89
N SER A 236 -14.90 -8.87 -18.05
CA SER A 236 -15.37 -9.62 -19.21
C SER A 236 -14.83 -8.91 -20.44
N LEU A 237 -14.01 -9.60 -21.25
CA LEU A 237 -13.73 -9.12 -22.59
C LEU A 237 -15.07 -8.82 -23.24
N ALA A 238 -15.29 -7.56 -23.59
CA ALA A 238 -16.43 -7.18 -24.40
C ALA A 238 -16.35 -8.01 -25.68
N THR A 239 -17.29 -8.93 -25.84
CA THR A 239 -17.49 -9.70 -27.07
C THR A 239 -17.74 -8.68 -28.17
N THR A 240 -16.74 -8.43 -29.00
CA THR A 240 -16.91 -7.72 -30.28
C THR A 240 -17.94 -8.49 -31.11
N PRO A 241 -18.98 -7.84 -31.64
CA PRO A 241 -19.91 -8.49 -32.55
C PRO A 241 -19.16 -8.90 -33.83
N ASP A 242 -19.19 -10.20 -34.13
CA ASP A 242 -18.77 -10.79 -35.40
C ASP A 242 -19.53 -10.09 -36.55
N THR A 243 -18.86 -9.20 -37.27
CA THR A 243 -19.36 -8.77 -38.58
C THR A 243 -18.92 -9.81 -39.59
N GLN A 244 -19.70 -10.88 -39.69
CA GLN A 244 -19.54 -11.85 -40.76
C GLN A 244 -19.79 -11.18 -42.11
N SER A 245 -18.73 -11.20 -42.92
CA SER A 245 -18.70 -11.06 -44.36
C SER A 245 -19.93 -11.67 -45.04
N LYS A 246 -20.74 -10.85 -45.71
CA LYS A 246 -21.63 -11.27 -46.78
C LYS A 246 -21.18 -10.61 -48.08
N ASN A 247 -20.33 -11.32 -48.81
CA ASN A 247 -20.16 -11.15 -50.25
C ASN A 247 -20.45 -12.49 -50.93
N ALA A 248 -21.63 -12.60 -51.53
CA ALA A 248 -21.90 -13.55 -52.61
C ALA A 248 -23.06 -13.02 -53.45
N THR A 249 -22.67 -12.31 -54.51
CA THR A 249 -23.24 -12.29 -55.85
C THR A 249 -24.37 -13.29 -56.11
N GLU A 250 -25.54 -12.82 -56.54
CA GLU A 250 -26.29 -13.54 -57.54
C GLU A 250 -27.09 -12.61 -58.45
N LYS A 251 -26.95 -12.89 -59.74
CA LYS A 251 -27.36 -12.13 -60.91
C LYS A 251 -28.26 -13.10 -61.68
N LYS A 252 -29.58 -12.91 -61.68
CA LYS A 252 -30.46 -13.37 -62.77
C LYS A 252 -31.91 -12.91 -62.59
N GLN A 253 -32.39 -12.32 -63.70
CA GLN A 253 -33.76 -12.11 -64.16
C GLN A 253 -34.51 -10.90 -63.61
#